data_AF-A0A8S9NU69-F1
#
_entry.id   AF-A0A8S9NU69-F1
#
_cell.length_a   1.000
_cell.length_b   1.000
_cell.length_c   1.000
_cell.angle_alpha   90.00
_cell.angle_beta   90.00
_cell.angle_gamma   90.00
#
_symmetry.space_group_name_H-M   'P 1'
#
loop_
_entity.id
_entity.type
_entity.pdbx_description
1 polymer ?
#
loop_
_entity_poly.entity_id
_entity_poly.type
_entity_poly.pdbx_seq_one_letter_code
_entity_poly.pdbx_strand_id
1 'polypeptide(L)'
;MAMEDELKRDVIADLDKFIRRKDFYKRVGKAWKRGYLLCGPPGTGKSSLVAAMANYLKFDLQLASVMRDSDLRRLLLRCSR
;
A
#
# COMPACT_ATOMS: atom_id res chain seq x y z
N MET A 1 -4.47 -11.30 19.81
CA MET A 1 -4.41 -11.46 18.33
C MET A 1 -5.30 -10.42 17.67
N ALA A 2 -4.66 -9.37 17.20
CA ALA A 2 -5.06 -8.32 16.28
C ALA A 2 -3.72 -7.63 15.96
N MET A 3 -3.48 -7.10 14.75
CA MET A 3 -2.23 -6.38 14.47
C MET A 3 -1.89 -5.42 15.62
N GLU A 4 -0.64 -5.46 16.11
CA GLU A 4 -0.19 -4.61 17.21
C GLU A 4 -0.59 -3.16 16.94
N ASP A 5 -1.18 -2.50 17.93
CA ASP A 5 -1.74 -1.15 17.74
C ASP A 5 -0.66 -0.13 17.37
N GLU A 6 0.59 -0.40 17.73
CA GLU A 6 1.76 0.37 17.30
C GLU A 6 1.95 0.29 15.78
N LEU A 7 1.92 -0.92 15.20
CA LEU A 7 2.04 -1.11 13.75
C LEU A 7 0.91 -0.41 12.98
N LYS A 8 -0.30 -0.40 13.51
CA LYS A 8 -1.42 0.35 12.88
C LYS A 8 -1.15 1.85 12.87
N ARG A 9 -0.65 2.41 13.99
CA ARG A 9 -0.32 3.83 14.10
C ARG A 9 0.78 4.20 13.12
N ASP A 10 1.81 3.38 13.00
CA ASP A 10 2.92 3.60 12.07
C ASP A 10 2.45 3.60 10.61
N VAL A 11 1.59 2.66 10.24
CA VAL A 11 0.99 2.62 8.89
C VAL A 11 0.18 3.88 8.61
N ILE A 12 -0.67 4.33 9.54
CA ILE A 12 -1.47 5.54 9.35
C ILE A 12 -0.57 6.79 9.24
N ALA A 13 0.43 6.92 10.10
CA ALA A 13 1.38 8.03 10.05
C ALA A 13 2.15 8.09 8.73
N ASP A 14 2.53 6.92 8.18
CA ASP A 14 3.18 6.84 6.88
C ASP A 14 2.24 7.21 5.72
N LEU A 15 0.97 6.80 5.79
CA LEU A 15 -0.05 7.17 4.81
C LEU A 15 -0.27 8.70 4.78
N ASP A 16 -0.41 9.34 5.94
CA ASP A 16 -0.54 10.79 6.04
C ASP A 16 0.67 11.52 5.44
N LYS A 17 1.87 11.02 5.74
CA LYS A 17 3.12 11.55 5.21
C LYS A 17 3.21 11.37 3.69
N PHE A 18 2.74 10.25 3.16
CA PHE A 18 2.71 9.98 1.72
C PHE A 18 1.79 10.95 0.98
N ILE A 19 0.59 11.21 1.50
CA ILE A 19 -0.37 12.16 0.91
C ILE A 19 0.20 13.58 0.89
N ARG A 20 0.70 14.06 2.04
CA ARG A 20 1.22 15.43 2.19
C ARG A 20 2.44 15.72 1.32
N ARG A 21 3.17 14.70 0.89
CA ARG A 21 4.40 14.86 0.10
C ARG A 21 4.17 14.86 -1.40
N LYS A 22 2.93 14.78 -1.91
CA LYS A 22 2.64 14.76 -3.36
C LYS A 22 3.40 15.84 -4.14
N ASP A 23 3.36 17.09 -3.69
CA ASP A 23 4.03 18.21 -4.35
C ASP A 23 5.56 18.13 -4.24
N PHE A 24 6.08 17.57 -3.15
CA PHE A 24 7.51 17.30 -3.02
C PHE A 24 7.97 16.30 -4.09
N TYR A 25 7.26 15.18 -4.27
CA TYR A 25 7.57 14.19 -5.30
C TYR A 25 7.54 14.80 -6.70
N LYS A 26 6.52 15.62 -6.99
CA LYS A 26 6.39 16.36 -8.25
C LYS A 26 7.59 17.29 -8.48
N ARG A 27 7.99 18.06 -7.45
CA ARG A 27 9.10 19.01 -7.52
C ARG A 27 10.45 18.34 -7.76
N VAL A 28 10.70 17.18 -7.15
CA VAL A 28 11.97 16.44 -7.33
C VAL A 28 11.96 15.47 -8.52
N GLY A 29 10.89 15.47 -9.32
CA GLY A 29 10.75 14.59 -10.49
C GLY A 29 10.71 13.09 -10.16
N LYS A 30 10.22 12.72 -8.97
CA LYS A 30 10.11 11.31 -8.55
C LYS A 30 8.66 10.83 -8.65
N ALA A 31 8.48 9.57 -9.02
CA ALA A 31 7.17 8.95 -9.09
C ALA A 31 6.50 8.92 -7.70
N TRP A 32 5.29 9.46 -7.60
CA TRP A 32 4.50 9.47 -6.36
C TRP A 32 3.85 8.10 -6.14
N LYS A 33 4.64 7.15 -5.61
CA LYS A 33 4.24 5.76 -5.37
C LYS A 33 4.69 5.30 -3.98
N ARG A 34 3.90 4.43 -3.36
CA ARG A 34 4.21 3.77 -2.08
C ARG A 34 3.83 2.30 -2.16
N GLY A 35 4.74 1.42 -1.73
CA GLY A 35 4.51 -0.03 -1.66
C GLY A 35 4.63 -0.52 -0.23
N TYR A 36 3.74 -1.44 0.16
CA TYR A 36 3.76 -2.12 1.46
C TYR A 36 3.80 -3.63 1.23
N LEU A 37 4.55 -4.34 2.07
CA LEU A 37 4.58 -5.80 2.12
C LEU A 37 4.03 -6.24 3.47
N LEU A 38 2.88 -6.92 3.47
CA LEU A 38 2.25 -7.43 4.68
C LEU A 38 2.52 -8.93 4.80
N CYS A 39 3.32 -9.33 5.79
CA CYS A 39 3.68 -10.71 6.05
C CYS A 39 3.14 -11.17 7.41
N GLY A 40 2.72 -12.43 7.50
CA GLY A 40 2.31 -13.04 8.76
C GLY A 40 1.31 -14.19 8.58
N PRO A 41 1.02 -14.96 9.65
CA PRO A 41 0.13 -16.13 9.60
C PRO A 41 -1.25 -15.84 8.97
N PRO A 42 -1.92 -16.83 8.37
CA PRO A 42 -3.29 -16.66 7.91
C PRO A 42 -4.21 -16.23 9.08
N GLY A 43 -5.25 -15.44 8.78
CA GLY A 43 -6.19 -14.96 9.81
C GLY A 43 -5.75 -13.74 10.63
N THR A 44 -4.57 -13.16 10.39
CA THR A 44 -4.07 -11.98 11.14
C THR A 44 -4.62 -10.62 10.68
N GLY A 45 -5.63 -10.59 9.79
CA GLY A 45 -6.28 -9.35 9.38
C GLY A 45 -5.54 -8.52 8.32
N LYS A 46 -4.51 -9.06 7.66
CA LYS A 46 -3.75 -8.37 6.59
C LYS A 46 -4.65 -7.79 5.49
N SER A 47 -5.56 -8.60 4.95
CA SER A 47 -6.51 -8.15 3.91
C SER A 47 -7.48 -7.10 4.42
N SER A 48 -7.94 -7.23 5.67
CA SER A 48 -8.79 -6.23 6.33
C SER A 48 -8.06 -4.89 6.51
N LEU A 49 -6.77 -4.91 6.82
CA LEU A 49 -5.95 -3.70 6.88
C LEU A 49 -5.85 -3.04 5.50
N VAL A 50 -5.58 -3.80 4.44
CA VAL A 50 -5.51 -3.26 3.07
C VAL A 50 -6.82 -2.55 2.69
N ALA A 51 -7.97 -3.17 3.01
CA ALA A 51 -9.27 -2.55 2.79
C ALA A 51 -9.48 -1.27 3.62
N ALA A 52 -9.07 -1.27 4.89
CA ALA A 52 -9.13 -0.09 5.75
C ALA A 52 -8.24 1.06 5.23
N MET A 53 -7.03 0.75 4.75
CA MET A 53 -6.12 1.74 4.15
C MET A 53 -6.71 2.36 2.89
N ALA A 54 -7.31 1.55 2.00
CA ALA A 54 -7.97 2.05 0.79
C ALA A 54 -9.13 3.00 1.11
N ASN A 55 -9.98 2.61 2.08
CA ASN A 55 -11.07 3.46 2.56
C ASN A 55 -10.56 4.77 3.19
N TYR A 56 -9.51 4.69 4.01
CA TYR A 56 -8.91 5.87 4.65
C TYR A 56 -8.37 6.87 3.62
N LEU A 57 -7.70 6.37 2.58
CA LEU A 57 -7.16 7.19 1.50
C LEU A 57 -8.21 7.65 0.47
N LYS A 58 -9.43 7.10 0.51
CA LYS A 58 -10.44 7.22 -0.55
C LYS A 58 -9.91 6.78 -1.92
N PHE A 59 -9.16 5.68 -1.95
CA PHE A 59 -8.59 5.11 -3.16
C PHE A 59 -9.38 3.86 -3.57
N ASP A 60 -9.51 3.63 -4.87
CA ASP A 60 -10.10 2.40 -5.39
C ASP A 60 -9.17 1.22 -5.12
N LEU A 61 -9.70 0.19 -4.46
CA LEU A 61 -8.96 -1.03 -4.16
C LEU A 61 -8.94 -1.96 -5.36
N GLN A 62 -7.76 -2.21 -5.92
CA GLN A 62 -7.54 -3.24 -6.94
C GLN A 62 -6.84 -4.45 -6.31
N LEU A 63 -7.45 -5.63 -6.41
CA LEU A 63 -6.89 -6.89 -5.93
C LEU A 63 -6.43 -7.73 -7.12
N ALA A 64 -5.20 -8.26 -7.03
CA ALA A 64 -4.64 -9.19 -8.00
C ALA A 64 -3.93 -10.33 -7.26
N SER A 65 -4.18 -11.56 -7.67
CA SER A 65 -3.38 -12.70 -7.25
C SER A 65 -2.17 -12.84 -8.17
N VAL A 66 -1.00 -13.10 -7.60
CA VAL A 66 0.27 -13.19 -8.31
C VAL A 66 0.95 -14.48 -7.91
N MET A 67 1.18 -15.36 -8.89
CA MET A 67 1.78 -16.68 -8.66
C MET A 67 3.21 -16.77 -9.20
N ARG A 68 3.58 -15.89 -10.13
CA ARG A 68 4.90 -15.87 -10.77
C ARG A 68 5.44 -14.46 -10.85
N ASP A 69 6.76 -14.33 -10.85
CA ASP A 69 7.46 -13.04 -10.99
C ASP A 69 7.10 -12.33 -12.30
N SER A 70 6.83 -13.07 -13.38
CA SER A 70 6.34 -12.51 -14.63
C SER A 70 5.00 -11.79 -14.48
N ASP A 71 4.11 -12.32 -13.63
CA ASP A 71 2.79 -11.76 -13.36
C ASP A 71 2.93 -10.49 -12.50
N LEU A 72 3.82 -10.51 -11.51
CA LEU A 72 4.17 -9.34 -10.70
C LEU A 72 4.72 -8.22 -11.58
N ARG A 73 5.71 -8.54 -12.44
CA ARG A 73 6.35 -7.58 -13.33
C ARG A 73 5.35 -6.95 -14.28
N ARG A 74 4.43 -7.75 -14.84
CA ARG A 74 3.36 -7.25 -15.72
C ARG A 74 2.43 -6.29 -14.98
N LEU A 75 2.05 -6.58 -13.73
CA LEU A 75 1.21 -5.68 -12.92
C LEU A 75 1.93 -4.37 -12.61
N LEU A 76 3.19 -4.41 -12.17
CA LEU A 76 3.99 -3.22 -11.86
C LEU A 76 4.17 -2.30 -13.08
N LEU A 77 4.26 -2.87 -14.28
CA LEU A 77 4.30 -2.12 -15.53
C LEU A 77 2.96 -1.46 -15.87
N ARG A 78 1.82 -2.10 -15.59
CA ARG A 78 0.48 -1.50 -15.78
C ARG A 78 0.26 -0.31 -14.85
N CYS A 79 0.73 -0.38 -13.61
CA CYS A 79 0.61 0.70 -12.62
C CYS A 79 1.69 1.80 -12.78
N SER A 80 2.52 1.74 -13.83
CA SER A 80 3.57 2.72 -14.10
C SER A 80 3.29 3.68 -15.25
N ARG A 81 2.08 3.65 -15.82
CA ARG A 81 1.60 4.66 -16.75
C ARG A 81 0.84 5.76 -16.03
#